data_AF-A0A3P3W275-F1
#
_entry.id   AF-A0A3P3W275-F1
#
_cell.length_a   1.000
_cell.length_b   1.000
_cell.length_c   1.000
_cell.angle_alpha   90.00
_cell.angle_beta   90.00
_cell.angle_gamma   90.00
#
_symmetry.space_group_name_H-M   'P 1'
#
loop_
_entity.id
_entity.type
_entity.pdbx_description
1 polymer ?
#
loop_
_entity_poly.entity_id
_entity_poly.type
_entity_poly.pdbx_seq_one_letter_code
_entity_poly.pdbx_strand_id
1 'polypeptide(L)'
;MEELDLLKKHWKKEDDLPKISKDEIGVIIHKKSSSVVKWIFIISVIELLLGFVLLFFMNSDDKSMVLLMEKNSFLKFIDKFSYVLYVVVIYFIYRFYTMYRKISVGDNTTKLMENIIQTRKVVRHYMLFNVITFFLMCISVSWIVIQDRIYNEGFSQHHLSSIQFVILYAVMFFVIAVMTVIFWLIYKLIYGYFLRKLQKNYNELKNNEA
;
A
#
# COMPACT_ATOMS: atom_id res chain seq x y z
N MET A 1 -30.67 -13.46 53.58
CA MET A 1 -29.65 -12.44 53.92
C MET A 1 -28.23 -12.87 53.53
N GLU A 2 -27.90 -14.15 53.48
CA GLU A 2 -26.54 -14.64 53.11
C GLU A 2 -26.09 -14.33 51.67
N GLU A 3 -27.01 -14.28 50.70
CA GLU A 3 -26.65 -13.99 49.30
C GLU A 3 -26.21 -12.54 49.07
N LEU A 4 -26.80 -11.60 49.83
CA LEU A 4 -26.43 -10.18 49.80
C LEU A 4 -25.05 -9.94 50.41
N ASP A 5 -24.67 -10.69 51.44
CA ASP A 5 -23.34 -10.60 52.04
C ASP A 5 -22.26 -11.22 51.16
N LEU A 6 -22.58 -12.29 50.41
CA LEU A 6 -21.70 -12.86 49.38
C LEU A 6 -21.44 -11.87 48.23
N LEU A 7 -22.49 -11.19 47.76
CA LEU A 7 -22.38 -10.14 46.75
C LEU A 7 -21.58 -8.93 47.25
N LYS A 8 -21.80 -8.48 48.49
CA LYS A 8 -21.03 -7.38 49.10
C LYS A 8 -19.55 -7.72 49.31
N LYS A 9 -19.25 -9.00 49.56
CA LYS A 9 -17.88 -9.54 49.68
C LYS A 9 -17.17 -9.65 48.33
N HIS A 10 -17.91 -9.90 47.25
CA HIS A 10 -17.38 -9.87 45.88
C HIS A 10 -17.23 -8.44 45.34
N TRP A 11 -18.16 -7.54 45.69
CA TRP A 11 -18.09 -6.12 45.35
C TRP A 11 -16.88 -5.42 45.97
N LYS A 12 -16.55 -5.74 47.24
CA LYS A 12 -15.31 -5.26 47.89
C LYS A 12 -14.02 -5.82 47.28
N LYS A 13 -14.09 -6.87 46.45
CA LYS A 13 -12.93 -7.42 45.73
C LYS A 13 -12.73 -6.78 44.34
N GLU A 14 -13.68 -6.02 43.82
CA GLU A 14 -13.49 -5.25 42.58
C GLU A 14 -12.54 -4.05 42.77
N ASP A 15 -12.32 -3.59 44.00
CA ASP A 15 -11.27 -2.62 44.34
C ASP A 15 -9.84 -3.20 44.21
N ASP A 16 -9.72 -4.52 43.99
CA ASP A 16 -8.46 -5.25 43.79
C ASP A 16 -8.28 -5.70 42.32
N LEU A 17 -8.95 -5.01 41.38
CA LEU A 17 -8.53 -5.04 39.99
C LEU A 17 -7.08 -4.52 39.96
N PRO A 18 -6.12 -5.26 39.34
CA PRO A 18 -4.76 -4.76 39.24
C PRO A 18 -4.84 -3.40 38.56
N LYS A 19 -4.52 -2.34 39.32
CA LYS A 19 -4.36 -0.99 38.78
C LYS A 19 -3.20 -1.09 37.81
N ILE A 20 -3.52 -1.42 36.56
CA ILE A 20 -2.55 -1.51 35.47
C ILE A 20 -1.77 -0.20 35.53
N SER A 21 -0.49 -0.29 35.87
CA SER A 21 0.30 0.92 36.07
C SER A 21 0.39 1.66 34.73
N LYS A 22 0.54 2.98 34.76
CA LYS A 22 0.67 3.79 33.53
C LYS A 22 1.78 3.23 32.61
N ASP A 23 2.81 2.61 33.19
CA ASP A 23 3.91 1.95 32.48
C ASP A 23 3.47 0.67 31.75
N GLU A 24 2.61 -0.16 32.35
CA GLU A 24 2.07 -1.37 31.71
C GLU A 24 1.12 -1.06 30.55
N ILE A 25 0.32 0.01 30.65
CA ILE A 25 -0.52 0.50 29.54
C ILE A 25 0.35 0.90 28.34
N GLY A 26 1.45 1.62 28.59
CA GLY A 26 2.41 2.01 27.56
C GLY A 26 3.00 0.79 26.83
N VAL A 27 3.41 -0.25 27.56
CA VAL A 27 3.96 -1.49 26.99
C VAL A 27 2.95 -2.22 26.11
N ILE A 28 1.69 -2.31 26.54
CA ILE A 28 0.62 -2.96 25.77
C ILE A 28 0.33 -2.19 24.48
N ILE A 29 0.23 -0.86 24.53
CA ILE A 29 -0.06 -0.03 23.35
C ILE A 29 1.12 -0.01 22.38
N HIS A 30 2.35 0.01 22.89
CA HIS A 30 3.56 -0.14 22.09
C HIS A 30 3.53 -1.46 21.29
N LYS A 31 3.23 -2.58 21.95
CA LYS A 31 3.11 -3.89 21.29
C LYS A 31 2.00 -3.93 20.23
N LYS A 32 0.84 -3.32 20.51
CA LYS A 32 -0.27 -3.21 19.54
C LYS A 32 0.11 -2.37 18.33
N SER A 33 0.77 -1.24 18.52
CA SER A 33 1.19 -0.32 17.45
C SER A 33 2.29 -0.94 16.59
N SER A 34 3.27 -1.58 17.22
CA SER A 34 4.33 -2.33 16.53
C SER A 34 3.77 -3.46 15.67
N SER A 35 2.74 -4.18 16.15
CA SER A 35 2.05 -5.20 15.35
C SER A 35 1.36 -4.62 14.11
N VAL A 36 0.69 -3.47 14.22
CA VAL A 36 0.05 -2.80 13.07
C VAL A 36 1.11 -2.37 12.04
N VAL A 37 2.22 -1.79 12.50
CA VAL A 37 3.35 -1.37 11.67
C VAL A 37 4.00 -2.57 10.98
N LYS A 38 4.12 -3.70 11.68
CA LYS A 38 4.60 -4.97 11.12
C LYS A 38 3.69 -5.48 10.00
N TRP A 39 2.37 -5.41 10.16
CA TRP A 39 1.42 -5.80 9.11
C TRP A 39 1.52 -4.89 7.88
N ILE A 40 1.61 -3.57 8.08
CA ILE A 40 1.85 -2.61 6.99
C ILE A 40 3.14 -2.97 6.25
N PHE A 41 4.24 -3.22 6.97
CA PHE A 41 5.52 -3.62 6.38
C PHE A 41 5.39 -4.90 5.53
N ILE A 42 4.75 -5.94 6.06
CA ILE A 42 4.55 -7.21 5.35
C ILE A 42 3.75 -7.01 4.06
N ILE A 43 2.64 -6.26 4.11
CA ILE A 43 1.82 -5.97 2.93
C ILE A 43 2.65 -5.25 1.86
N SER A 44 3.43 -4.23 2.25
CA SER A 44 4.29 -3.51 1.32
C SER A 44 5.37 -4.39 0.70
N VAL A 45 5.96 -5.33 1.44
CA VAL A 45 6.93 -6.30 0.90
C VAL A 45 6.25 -7.25 -0.09
N ILE A 46 5.04 -7.74 0.21
CA ILE A 46 4.28 -8.62 -0.69
C ILE A 46 3.92 -7.90 -1.99
N GLU A 47 3.44 -6.65 -1.92
CA GLU A 47 3.13 -5.83 -3.10
C GLU A 47 4.36 -5.62 -3.99
N LEU A 48 5.52 -5.39 -3.37
CA LEU A 48 6.78 -5.21 -4.09
C LEU A 48 7.21 -6.49 -4.81
N LEU A 49 7.12 -7.63 -4.14
CA LEU A 49 7.39 -8.93 -4.74
C LEU A 49 6.42 -9.22 -5.90
N LEU A 50 5.13 -8.92 -5.74
CA LEU A 50 4.15 -9.03 -6.83
C LEU A 50 4.54 -8.14 -8.03
N GLY A 51 4.94 -6.89 -7.79
CA GLY A 51 5.42 -6.00 -8.83
C GLY A 51 6.64 -6.55 -9.55
N PHE A 52 7.60 -7.10 -8.81
CA PHE A 52 8.82 -7.71 -9.38
C PHE A 52 8.51 -8.95 -10.22
N VAL A 53 7.60 -9.81 -9.75
CA VAL A 53 7.14 -10.99 -10.48
C VAL A 53 6.43 -10.60 -11.77
N LEU A 54 5.54 -9.61 -11.75
CA LEU A 54 4.88 -9.10 -12.95
C LEU A 54 5.89 -8.58 -13.98
N LEU A 55 6.91 -7.85 -13.52
CA LEU A 55 7.96 -7.31 -14.37
C LEU A 55 8.85 -8.40 -14.96
N PHE A 56 9.15 -9.45 -14.18
CA PHE A 56 9.87 -10.62 -14.66
C PHE A 56 9.11 -11.38 -15.75
N PHE A 57 7.79 -11.57 -15.58
CA PHE A 57 6.96 -12.20 -16.61
C PHE A 57 6.82 -11.34 -17.88
N MET A 58 6.89 -10.01 -17.77
CA MET A 58 6.90 -9.12 -18.95
C MET A 58 8.21 -9.13 -19.72
N ASN A 59 9.33 -9.42 -19.05
CA ASN A 59 10.67 -9.48 -19.64
C ASN A 59 11.05 -10.86 -20.20
N SER A 60 10.12 -11.81 -20.33
CA SER A 60 10.41 -13.05 -21.04
C SER A 60 10.85 -12.71 -22.48
N ASP A 61 11.98 -13.28 -22.93
CA ASP A 61 12.64 -13.11 -24.24
C ASP A 61 11.74 -13.53 -25.42
N ASP A 62 10.59 -12.88 -25.55
CA ASP A 62 9.73 -13.04 -26.69
C ASP A 62 10.30 -12.18 -27.81
N LYS A 63 10.72 -12.85 -28.89
CA LYS A 63 11.29 -12.23 -30.10
C LYS A 63 10.38 -11.13 -30.66
N SER A 64 9.06 -11.23 -30.44
CA SER A 64 8.07 -10.23 -30.83
C SER A 64 8.21 -8.93 -30.04
N MET A 65 8.41 -8.99 -28.72
CA MET A 65 8.62 -7.83 -27.85
C MET A 65 9.91 -7.10 -28.18
N VAL A 66 11.00 -7.82 -28.47
CA VAL A 66 12.29 -7.22 -28.84
C VAL A 66 12.17 -6.42 -30.14
N LEU A 67 11.46 -6.95 -31.15
CA LEU A 67 11.21 -6.25 -32.41
C LEU A 67 10.31 -5.02 -32.24
N LEU A 68 9.33 -5.07 -31.34
CA LEU A 68 8.48 -3.92 -30.98
C LEU A 68 9.29 -2.85 -30.23
N MET A 69 10.18 -3.25 -29.32
CA MET A 69 11.07 -2.34 -28.58
C MET A 69 12.04 -1.62 -29.50
N GLU A 70 12.55 -2.28 -30.53
CA GLU A 70 13.49 -1.67 -31.47
C GLU A 70 12.83 -0.56 -32.30
N LYS A 71 11.57 -0.76 -32.68
CA LYS A 71 10.77 0.15 -33.52
C LYS A 71 10.05 1.25 -32.75
N ASN A 72 9.68 1.03 -31.48
CA ASN A 72 8.96 2.00 -30.67
C ASN A 72 9.86 2.72 -29.66
N SER A 73 10.19 3.98 -29.95
CA SER A 73 10.94 4.86 -29.03
C SER A 73 10.29 4.99 -27.65
N PHE A 74 8.97 4.81 -27.55
CA PHE A 74 8.23 4.81 -26.28
C PHE A 74 8.57 3.61 -25.38
N LEU A 75 8.79 2.43 -25.97
CA LEU A 75 9.18 1.23 -25.22
C LEU A 75 10.59 1.39 -24.62
N LYS A 76 11.53 1.98 -25.38
CA LYS A 76 12.86 2.34 -24.88
C LYS A 76 12.81 3.35 -23.74
N PHE A 77 11.84 4.27 -23.77
CA PHE A 77 11.61 5.21 -22.67
C PHE A 77 11.06 4.50 -21.42
N ILE A 78 10.07 3.61 -21.58
CA ILE A 78 9.52 2.81 -20.46
C ILE A 78 10.61 1.98 -19.80
N ASP A 79 11.45 1.31 -20.59
CA ASP A 79 12.56 0.51 -20.07
C ASP A 79 13.52 1.36 -19.22
N LYS A 80 13.97 2.52 -19.73
CA LYS A 80 14.80 3.45 -18.95
C LYS A 80 14.09 3.97 -17.70
N PHE A 81 12.79 4.25 -17.78
CA PHE A 81 11.99 4.71 -16.66
C PHE A 81 11.81 3.64 -15.58
N SER A 82 11.81 2.35 -15.95
CA SER A 82 11.73 1.24 -15.01
C SER A 82 12.88 1.23 -14.00
N TYR A 83 14.10 1.59 -14.42
CA TYR A 83 15.24 1.74 -13.51
C TYR A 83 15.00 2.80 -12.43
N VAL A 84 14.35 3.91 -12.79
CA VAL A 84 13.96 4.95 -11.82
C VAL A 84 12.94 4.41 -10.82
N LEU A 85 11.96 3.63 -11.29
CA LEU A 85 10.98 2.97 -10.41
C LEU A 85 11.67 2.03 -9.42
N TYR A 86 12.69 1.26 -9.83
CA TYR A 86 13.46 0.42 -8.91
C TYR A 86 14.16 1.22 -7.81
N VAL A 87 14.75 2.37 -8.13
CA VAL A 87 15.38 3.25 -7.12
C VAL A 87 14.34 3.75 -6.11
N VAL A 88 13.17 4.17 -6.59
CA VAL A 88 12.07 4.62 -5.71
C VAL A 88 11.56 3.49 -4.82
N VAL A 89 11.48 2.28 -5.36
CA VAL A 89 11.10 1.08 -4.60
C VAL A 89 12.11 0.79 -3.48
N ILE A 90 13.41 0.82 -3.76
CA ILE A 90 14.47 0.66 -2.74
C ILE A 90 14.36 1.74 -1.66
N TYR A 91 14.07 2.99 -2.04
CA TYR A 91 13.82 4.06 -1.08
C TYR A 91 12.65 3.73 -0.14
N PHE A 92 11.53 3.23 -0.67
CA PHE A 92 10.39 2.84 0.15
C PHE A 92 10.71 1.66 1.08
N ILE A 93 11.44 0.63 0.61
CA ILE A 93 11.91 -0.47 1.47
C ILE A 93 12.69 0.08 2.66
N TYR A 94 13.65 0.97 2.41
CA TYR A 94 14.46 1.58 3.46
C TYR A 94 13.60 2.37 4.46
N ARG A 95 12.63 3.15 3.98
CA ARG A 95 11.70 3.89 4.83
C ARG A 95 10.82 2.96 5.66
N PHE A 96 10.36 1.84 5.09
CA PHE A 96 9.56 0.84 5.79
C PHE A 96 10.38 0.08 6.86
N TYR A 97 11.63 -0.27 6.56
CA TYR A 97 12.53 -0.90 7.51
C TYR A 97 12.85 0.02 8.70
N THR A 98 13.21 1.27 8.43
CA THR A 98 13.51 2.25 9.49
C THR A 98 12.29 2.53 10.36
N MET A 99 11.10 2.59 9.76
CA MET A 99 9.82 2.71 10.48
C MET A 99 9.56 1.50 11.40
N TYR A 100 9.75 0.28 10.89
CA TYR A 100 9.60 -0.94 11.69
C TYR A 100 10.57 -0.96 12.88
N ARG A 101 11.85 -0.66 12.64
CA ARG A 101 12.89 -0.67 13.69
C ARG A 101 12.62 0.38 14.77
N LYS A 102 12.22 1.61 14.38
CA LYS A 102 11.92 2.70 15.33
C LYS A 102 10.72 2.41 16.25
N ILE A 103 9.78 1.57 15.83
CA ILE A 103 8.59 1.22 16.62
C ILE A 103 8.78 -0.13 17.35
N SER A 104 9.81 -0.91 17.03
CA SER A 104 10.10 -2.16 17.75
C SER A 104 11.01 -1.94 18.96
N VAL A 105 11.90 -0.94 18.91
CA VAL A 105 12.79 -0.59 20.02
C VAL A 105 11.99 0.26 21.00
N GLY A 106 11.84 -0.23 22.25
CA GLY A 106 11.02 0.40 23.28
C GLY A 106 11.43 1.84 23.56
N ASP A 107 10.73 2.77 22.91
CA ASP A 107 10.98 4.20 23.00
C ASP A 107 9.99 4.88 23.95
N ASN A 108 10.42 6.01 24.53
CA ASN A 108 9.58 6.90 25.33
C ASN A 108 8.26 7.18 24.57
N THR A 109 7.13 7.22 25.27
CA THR A 109 5.80 7.22 24.67
C THR A 109 5.53 8.41 23.72
N THR A 110 6.18 9.55 23.97
CA THR A 110 6.22 10.72 23.07
C THR A 110 6.86 10.41 21.72
N LYS A 111 7.98 9.68 21.69
CA LYS A 111 8.63 9.23 20.45
C LYS A 111 7.78 8.19 19.72
N LEU A 112 7.07 7.31 20.45
CA LEU A 112 6.14 6.36 19.85
C LEU A 112 5.02 7.10 19.11
N MET A 113 4.45 8.15 19.71
CA MET A 113 3.44 9.00 19.07
C MET A 113 3.98 9.69 17.81
N GLU A 114 5.20 10.22 17.84
CA GLU A 114 5.83 10.83 16.67
C GLU A 114 6.07 9.79 15.55
N ASN A 115 6.58 8.62 15.90
CA ASN A 115 6.82 7.51 14.97
C ASN A 115 5.52 7.02 14.33
N ILE A 116 4.41 6.97 15.08
CA ILE A 116 3.06 6.69 14.57
C ILE A 116 2.67 7.71 13.49
N ILE A 117 2.82 9.01 13.74
CA ILE A 117 2.48 10.06 12.76
C ILE A 117 3.35 9.96 11.51
N GLN A 118 4.67 9.78 11.67
CA GLN A 118 5.60 9.59 10.56
C GLN A 118 5.25 8.35 9.72
N THR A 119 4.91 7.24 10.38
CA THR A 119 4.44 6.00 9.73
C THR A 119 3.24 6.27 8.84
N ARG A 120 2.22 6.95 9.39
CA ARG A 120 1.00 7.28 8.62
C ARG A 120 1.33 8.10 7.36
N LYS A 121 2.27 9.05 7.48
CA LYS A 121 2.71 9.88 6.35
C LYS A 121 3.42 9.03 5.30
N VAL A 122 4.38 8.19 5.68
CA VAL A 122 5.11 7.31 4.73
C VAL A 122 4.15 6.38 4.00
N VAL A 123 3.25 5.72 4.73
CA VAL A 123 2.25 4.80 4.18
C VAL A 123 1.33 5.51 3.18
N ARG A 124 0.90 6.74 3.47
CA ARG A 124 0.07 7.52 2.54
C ARG A 124 0.81 7.87 1.25
N HIS A 125 2.10 8.25 1.33
CA HIS A 125 2.89 8.54 0.14
C HIS A 125 3.14 7.27 -0.69
N TYR A 126 3.41 6.15 -0.02
CA TYR A 126 3.58 4.86 -0.67
C TYR A 126 2.30 4.39 -1.37
N MET A 127 1.15 4.48 -0.71
CA MET A 127 -0.16 4.19 -1.32
C MET A 127 -0.40 5.05 -2.56
N LEU A 128 -0.13 6.36 -2.50
CA LEU A 128 -0.30 7.25 -3.65
C LEU A 128 0.64 6.85 -4.80
N PHE A 129 1.90 6.57 -4.49
CA PHE A 129 2.89 6.09 -5.45
C PHE A 129 2.43 4.82 -6.15
N ASN A 130 1.93 3.82 -5.41
CA ASN A 130 1.45 2.56 -6.00
C ASN A 130 0.23 2.77 -6.90
N VAL A 131 -0.73 3.60 -6.51
CA VAL A 131 -1.91 3.89 -7.33
C VAL A 131 -1.52 4.60 -8.64
N ILE A 132 -0.61 5.58 -8.58
CA ILE A 132 -0.10 6.27 -9.78
C ILE A 132 0.68 5.29 -10.66
N THR A 133 1.55 4.48 -10.07
CA THR A 133 2.36 3.50 -10.81
C THR A 133 1.48 2.46 -11.48
N PHE A 134 0.44 1.97 -10.79
CA PHE A 134 -0.56 1.06 -11.36
C PHE A 134 -1.27 1.68 -12.57
N PHE A 135 -1.75 2.92 -12.45
CA PHE A 135 -2.39 3.64 -13.55
C PHE A 135 -1.47 3.80 -14.77
N LEU A 136 -0.22 4.23 -14.55
CA LEU A 136 0.78 4.36 -15.61
C LEU A 136 1.12 3.01 -16.26
N MET A 137 1.20 1.94 -15.46
CA MET A 137 1.44 0.58 -15.96
C MET A 137 0.28 0.11 -16.84
N CYS A 138 -0.98 0.33 -16.43
CA CYS A 138 -2.15 0.01 -17.25
C CYS A 138 -2.14 0.75 -18.59
N ILE A 139 -1.83 2.04 -18.61
CA ILE A 139 -1.70 2.83 -19.85
C ILE A 139 -0.56 2.29 -20.72
N SER A 140 0.58 1.96 -20.11
CA SER A 140 1.76 1.45 -20.83
C SER A 140 1.47 0.12 -21.50
N VAL A 141 0.91 -0.86 -20.77
CA VAL A 141 0.52 -2.16 -21.31
C VAL A 141 -0.52 -2.01 -22.41
N SER A 142 -1.52 -1.17 -22.18
CA SER A 142 -2.58 -0.85 -23.14
C SER A 142 -2.01 -0.32 -24.46
N TRP A 143 -1.05 0.60 -24.38
CA TRP A 143 -0.35 1.14 -25.54
C TRP A 143 0.41 0.05 -26.30
N ILE A 144 1.13 -0.81 -25.58
CA ILE A 144 1.93 -1.88 -26.19
C ILE A 144 1.03 -2.87 -26.92
N VAL A 145 -0.07 -3.30 -26.30
CA VAL A 145 -1.04 -4.23 -26.92
C VAL A 145 -1.64 -3.62 -28.19
N ILE A 146 -1.99 -2.34 -28.18
CA ILE A 146 -2.53 -1.68 -29.38
C ILE A 146 -1.48 -1.61 -30.49
N GLN A 147 -0.24 -1.24 -30.17
CA GLN A 147 0.84 -1.17 -31.15
C GLN A 147 1.16 -2.54 -31.76
N ASP A 148 1.19 -3.58 -30.93
CA ASP A 148 1.37 -4.96 -31.38
C ASP A 148 0.27 -5.39 -32.36
N ARG A 149 -1.01 -5.14 -32.03
CA ARG A 149 -2.15 -5.45 -32.90
C ARG A 149 -2.12 -4.67 -34.22
N ILE A 150 -1.75 -3.39 -34.19
CA ILE A 150 -1.60 -2.57 -35.41
C ILE A 150 -0.50 -3.13 -36.31
N TYR A 151 0.64 -3.51 -35.75
CA TYR A 151 1.82 -3.90 -36.50
C TYR A 151 1.80 -5.35 -37.00
N ASN A 152 1.33 -6.30 -36.18
CA ASN A 152 1.40 -7.74 -36.45
C ASN A 152 0.12 -8.33 -37.06
N GLU A 153 -1.06 -7.79 -36.73
CA GLU A 153 -2.34 -8.35 -37.20
C GLU A 153 -2.97 -7.54 -38.34
N GLY A 154 -2.25 -6.54 -38.86
CA GLY A 154 -2.74 -5.73 -39.97
C GLY A 154 -4.06 -5.04 -39.63
N PHE A 155 -4.21 -4.53 -38.40
CA PHE A 155 -5.40 -3.78 -37.97
C PHE A 155 -5.70 -2.56 -38.87
N SER A 156 -4.70 -2.13 -39.68
CA SER A 156 -4.82 -1.16 -40.76
C SER A 156 -5.59 -1.65 -42.00
N GLN A 157 -5.82 -2.96 -42.17
CA GLN A 157 -6.63 -3.53 -43.26
C GLN A 157 -8.13 -3.43 -42.99
N HIS A 158 -8.54 -3.43 -41.72
CA HIS A 158 -9.87 -2.96 -41.34
C HIS A 158 -9.82 -1.44 -41.27
N HIS A 159 -10.41 -0.75 -42.24
CA HIS A 159 -10.56 0.71 -42.24
C HIS A 159 -11.47 1.17 -41.10
N LEU A 160 -11.00 1.09 -39.87
CA LEU A 160 -11.65 1.76 -38.75
C LEU A 160 -11.58 3.27 -39.02
N SER A 161 -12.74 3.91 -39.06
CA SER A 161 -12.85 5.36 -39.17
C SER A 161 -12.10 6.01 -38.00
N SER A 162 -11.54 7.20 -38.19
CA SER A 162 -10.88 7.97 -37.12
C SER A 162 -11.75 8.09 -35.86
N ILE A 163 -13.08 8.13 -36.04
CA ILE A 163 -14.06 8.17 -34.95
C ILE A 163 -14.05 6.86 -34.12
N GLN A 164 -13.92 5.71 -34.77
CA GLN A 164 -13.90 4.41 -34.08
C GLN A 164 -12.63 4.24 -33.23
N PHE A 165 -11.49 4.75 -33.69
CA PHE A 165 -10.27 4.80 -32.86
C PHE A 165 -10.45 5.70 -31.64
N VAL A 166 -11.03 6.90 -31.81
CA VAL A 166 -11.31 7.81 -30.68
C VAL A 166 -12.23 7.15 -29.65
N ILE A 167 -13.28 6.46 -30.11
CA ILE A 167 -14.20 5.73 -29.22
C ILE A 167 -13.45 4.60 -28.49
N LEU A 168 -12.61 3.84 -29.18
CA LEU A 168 -11.84 2.75 -28.58
C LEU A 168 -10.89 3.26 -27.48
N TYR A 169 -10.13 4.32 -27.75
CA TYR A 169 -9.26 4.93 -26.74
C TYR A 169 -10.06 5.52 -25.58
N ALA A 170 -11.22 6.13 -25.83
CA ALA A 170 -12.08 6.67 -24.79
C ALA A 170 -12.65 5.57 -23.87
N VAL A 171 -13.16 4.48 -24.45
CA VAL A 171 -13.67 3.32 -23.69
C VAL A 171 -12.55 2.68 -22.87
N MET A 172 -11.37 2.50 -23.48
CA MET A 172 -10.21 1.95 -22.78
C MET A 172 -9.79 2.83 -21.60
N PHE A 173 -9.66 4.13 -21.81
CA PHE A 173 -9.33 5.08 -20.76
C PHE A 173 -10.37 5.05 -19.63
N PHE A 174 -11.65 4.97 -19.98
CA PHE A 174 -12.73 4.83 -19.00
C PHE A 174 -12.58 3.54 -18.17
N VAL A 175 -12.32 2.40 -18.80
CA VAL A 175 -12.10 1.11 -18.09
C VAL A 175 -10.89 1.21 -17.15
N ILE A 176 -9.77 1.77 -17.61
CA ILE A 176 -8.56 1.96 -16.78
C ILE A 176 -8.87 2.89 -15.59
N ALA A 177 -9.61 3.97 -15.82
CA ALA A 177 -10.00 4.90 -14.76
C ALA A 177 -10.88 4.20 -13.72
N VAL A 178 -11.88 3.43 -14.14
CA VAL A 178 -12.73 2.64 -13.22
C VAL A 178 -11.91 1.63 -12.42
N MET A 179 -11.03 0.87 -13.08
CA MET A 179 -10.14 -0.09 -12.40
C MET A 179 -9.23 0.59 -11.37
N THR A 180 -8.70 1.76 -11.71
CA THR A 180 -7.83 2.54 -10.82
C THR A 180 -8.59 3.07 -9.60
N VAL A 181 -9.84 3.51 -9.78
CA VAL A 181 -10.72 3.93 -8.68
C VAL A 181 -11.03 2.75 -7.76
N ILE A 182 -11.34 1.57 -8.30
CA ILE A 182 -11.58 0.35 -7.52
C ILE A 182 -10.31 -0.02 -6.73
N PHE A 183 -9.16 -0.03 -7.38
CA PHE A 183 -7.87 -0.32 -6.74
C PHE A 183 -7.55 0.67 -5.61
N TRP A 184 -7.75 1.97 -5.86
CA TRP A 184 -7.59 3.01 -4.84
C TRP A 184 -8.53 2.80 -3.65
N LEU A 185 -9.77 2.38 -3.90
CA LEU A 185 -10.77 2.11 -2.84
C LEU A 185 -10.34 0.91 -1.98
N ILE A 186 -9.85 -0.17 -2.60
CA ILE A 186 -9.29 -1.33 -1.90
C ILE A 186 -8.11 -0.91 -1.03
N TYR A 187 -7.16 -0.15 -1.58
CA TYR A 187 -6.01 0.36 -0.81
C TYR A 187 -6.48 1.26 0.34
N LYS A 188 -7.44 2.16 0.10
CA LYS A 188 -8.00 3.03 1.12
C LYS A 188 -8.64 2.23 2.25
N LEU A 189 -9.28 1.10 1.95
CA LEU A 189 -9.86 0.21 2.96
C LEU A 189 -8.77 -0.51 3.77
N ILE A 190 -7.82 -1.16 3.10
CA ILE A 190 -6.74 -1.92 3.75
C ILE A 190 -5.91 -1.00 4.64
N TYR A 191 -5.32 0.04 4.07
CA TYR A 191 -4.48 0.97 4.81
C TYR A 191 -5.29 1.84 5.77
N GLY A 192 -6.51 2.23 5.41
CA GLY A 192 -7.42 2.98 6.28
C GLY A 192 -7.76 2.24 7.57
N TYR A 193 -7.96 0.92 7.50
CA TYR A 193 -8.15 0.08 8.68
C TYR A 193 -6.94 0.14 9.62
N PHE A 194 -5.74 -0.10 9.09
CA PHE A 194 -4.51 -0.05 9.89
C PHE A 194 -4.23 1.35 10.46
N LEU A 195 -4.44 2.40 9.66
CA LEU A 195 -4.28 3.80 10.07
C LEU A 195 -5.26 4.19 11.19
N ARG A 196 -6.52 3.74 11.12
CA ARG A 196 -7.52 3.94 12.19
C ARG A 196 -7.12 3.24 13.48
N LYS A 197 -6.61 2.01 13.38
CA LYS A 197 -6.11 1.27 14.54
C LYS A 197 -4.91 1.97 15.19
N LEU A 198 -4.00 2.50 14.37
CA LEU A 198 -2.87 3.32 14.83
C LEU A 198 -3.35 4.60 15.55
N GLN A 199 -4.39 5.26 15.03
CA GLN A 199 -4.96 6.47 15.63
C GLN A 199 -5.64 6.19 16.97
N LYS A 200 -6.34 5.05 17.09
CA LYS A 200 -6.96 4.64 18.35
C LYS A 200 -5.89 4.43 19.42
N ASN A 201 -4.82 3.73 19.08
CA ASN A 201 -3.67 3.53 19.98
C ASN A 201 -3.01 4.87 20.40
N TYR A 202 -2.86 5.82 19.46
CA TYR A 202 -2.36 7.16 19.77
C TYR A 202 -3.26 7.91 20.76
N ASN A 203 -4.57 7.91 20.52
CA ASN A 203 -5.53 8.60 21.40
C ASN A 203 -5.57 7.96 22.79
N GLU A 204 -5.46 6.63 22.87
CA GLU A 204 -5.36 5.90 24.15
C GLU A 204 -4.09 6.29 24.93
N LEU A 205 -2.93 6.43 24.28
CA LEU A 205 -1.71 6.93 24.94
C LEU A 205 -1.88 8.37 25.44
N LYS A 206 -2.32 9.27 24.55
CA LYS A 206 -2.48 10.69 24.86
C LYS A 206 -3.41 10.94 26.06
N ASN A 207 -4.49 10.16 26.17
CA ASN A 207 -5.46 10.31 27.25
C ASN A 207 -4.98 9.72 28.60
N ASN A 208 -3.97 8.85 28.61
CA ASN A 208 -3.43 8.25 29.84
C ASN A 208 -2.17 8.97 30.37
N GLU A 209 -1.49 9.74 29.50
CA GLU A 209 -0.38 10.64 29.87
C GLU A 209 -0.83 11.99 30.42
N ALA A 210 -1.98 12.50 29.95
CA ALA A 210 -2.63 13.69 30.52
C ALA A 210 -3.30 13.37 31.86
#